data_AF-A0A924BAB2-F1
#
_entry.id   AF-A0A924BAB2-F1
#
_cell.length_a   1.000
_cell.length_b   1.000
_cell.length_c   1.000
_cell.angle_alpha   90.00
_cell.angle_beta   90.00
_cell.angle_gamma   90.00
#
_symmetry.space_group_name_H-M   'P 1'
#
loop_
_entity.id
_entity.type
_entity.pdbx_description
1 polymer ?
#
loop_
_entity_poly.entity_id
_entity_poly.type
_entity_poly.pdbx_seq_one_letter_code
_entity_poly.pdbx_strand_id
1 'polypeptide(L)'
;MNLILKYLRLSLFTFFVISFTACANLFNSNVTGIWIISGFGSGTKMQLQQSNTQVIGYAYVDGQSQGQVVGQINGSNITLQLRSSYSPVITYTGAVSSDGNSMQLTAQDGKQLTLFKTG
;
A
#
# COMPACT_ATOMS: atom_id res chain seq x y z
N MET A 1 20.97 8.98 47.37
CA MET A 1 21.56 8.64 46.05
C MET A 1 20.54 7.87 45.20
N ASN A 2 19.43 8.49 44.76
CA ASN A 2 18.36 7.76 44.04
C ASN A 2 17.48 8.59 43.07
N LEU A 3 17.66 9.91 42.95
CA LEU A 3 16.87 10.72 42.00
C LEU A 3 17.43 10.65 40.57
N ILE A 4 18.75 10.82 40.40
CA ILE A 4 19.39 10.90 39.08
C ILE A 4 19.19 9.61 38.25
N LEU A 5 19.25 8.44 38.89
CA LEU A 5 19.03 7.15 38.22
C LEU A 5 17.58 6.96 37.73
N LYS A 6 16.59 7.57 38.40
CA LYS A 6 15.17 7.52 37.99
C LYS A 6 14.91 8.40 36.76
N TYR A 7 15.48 9.61 36.72
CA TYR A 7 15.33 10.49 35.56
C TYR A 7 16.05 9.96 34.32
N LEU A 8 17.21 9.31 34.49
CA LEU A 8 17.94 8.69 33.38
C LEU A 8 17.15 7.52 32.75
N ARG A 9 16.50 6.68 33.58
CA ARG A 9 15.65 5.57 33.10
C ARG A 9 14.36 6.06 32.44
N LEU A 10 13.75 7.12 32.97
CA LEU A 10 12.54 7.70 32.39
C LEU A 10 12.82 8.33 31.02
N SER A 11 13.95 9.03 30.90
CA SER A 11 14.42 9.67 29.67
C SER A 11 14.76 8.67 28.57
N LEU A 12 15.45 7.56 28.87
CA LEU A 12 15.73 6.51 27.88
C LEU A 12 14.45 5.83 27.38
N PHE A 13 13.48 5.59 28.28
CA PHE A 13 12.24 4.92 27.91
C PHE A 13 11.36 5.82 27.02
N THR A 14 11.31 7.13 27.29
CA THR A 14 10.59 8.07 26.42
C THR A 14 11.25 8.22 25.06
N PHE A 15 12.58 8.31 24.99
CA PHE A 15 13.29 8.33 23.70
C PHE A 15 13.01 7.08 22.87
N PHE A 16 13.05 5.90 23.49
CA PHE A 16 12.83 4.63 22.79
C PHE A 16 11.41 4.49 22.23
N VAL A 17 10.39 4.91 22.99
CA VAL A 17 8.97 4.88 22.56
C VAL A 17 8.70 5.87 21.42
N ILE A 18 9.32 7.05 21.46
CA ILE A 18 9.20 8.06 20.39
C ILE A 18 9.90 7.58 19.11
N SER A 19 11.08 6.94 19.21
CA SER A 19 11.77 6.37 18.05
C SER A 19 10.96 5.24 17.39
N PHE A 20 10.36 4.33 18.16
CA PHE A 20 9.52 3.26 17.60
C PHE A 20 8.25 3.78 16.92
N THR A 21 7.65 4.84 17.47
CA THR A 21 6.42 5.42 16.91
C THR A 21 6.71 6.28 15.66
N ALA A 22 7.89 6.91 15.59
CA ALA A 22 8.36 7.61 14.39
C ALA A 22 8.71 6.63 13.26
N CYS A 23 9.31 5.47 13.57
CA CYS A 23 9.61 4.44 12.56
C CYS A 23 8.36 3.80 11.95
N ALA A 24 7.25 3.71 12.69
CA ALA A 24 5.99 3.19 12.17
C ALA A 24 5.29 4.15 11.18
N ASN A 25 5.59 5.45 11.23
CA ASN A 25 4.98 6.47 10.38
C ASN A 25 5.84 6.88 9.19
N LEU A 26 7.14 6.53 9.17
CA LEU A 26 8.05 6.92 8.09
C LEU A 26 7.86 6.12 6.78
N PHE A 27 7.03 5.07 6.80
CA PHE A 27 6.77 4.20 5.65
C PHE A 27 5.29 4.08 5.29
N ASN A 28 4.49 5.10 5.59
CA ASN A 28 3.11 5.13 5.12
C ASN A 28 3.10 5.43 3.62
N SER A 29 3.28 4.38 2.81
CA SER A 29 3.33 4.49 1.37
C SER A 29 1.96 4.93 0.87
N ASN A 30 1.83 6.18 0.43
CA ASN A 30 0.54 6.71 -0.02
C ASN A 30 0.21 6.20 -1.43
N VAL A 31 -0.76 5.28 -1.52
CA VAL A 31 -1.17 4.68 -2.80
C VAL A 31 -2.30 5.42 -3.51
N THR A 32 -2.78 6.54 -2.95
CA THR A 32 -3.83 7.34 -3.59
C THR A 32 -3.34 7.92 -4.92
N GLY A 33 -4.06 7.66 -6.00
CA GLY A 33 -3.73 8.14 -7.34
C GLY A 33 -4.20 7.21 -8.45
N ILE A 34 -3.85 7.57 -9.68
CA ILE A 34 -4.04 6.71 -10.85
C ILE A 34 -2.74 5.94 -11.09
N TRP A 35 -2.86 4.66 -11.36
CA TRP A 35 -1.78 3.71 -11.57
C TRP A 35 -1.93 3.06 -12.93
N ILE A 36 -0.91 3.16 -13.78
CA ILE A 36 -0.84 2.44 -15.05
C ILE A 36 -0.29 1.04 -14.76
N ILE A 37 -0.95 0.01 -15.28
CA ILE A 37 -0.60 -1.39 -15.01
C ILE A 37 0.12 -1.98 -16.22
N SER A 38 1.37 -2.36 -16.01
CA SER A 38 2.14 -3.22 -16.90
C SER A 38 1.78 -4.69 -16.65
N GLY A 39 1.58 -5.46 -17.73
CA GLY A 39 1.36 -6.92 -17.67
C GLY A 39 -0.10 -7.39 -17.72
N PHE A 40 -1.08 -6.48 -17.74
CA PHE A 40 -2.52 -6.81 -17.87
C PHE A 40 -3.10 -6.56 -19.28
N GLY A 41 -2.42 -5.74 -20.10
CA GLY A 41 -2.87 -5.29 -21.41
C GLY A 41 -2.56 -3.80 -21.59
N SER A 42 -2.52 -3.30 -22.83
CA SER A 42 -2.40 -1.86 -23.08
C SER A 42 -3.58 -1.10 -22.47
N GLY A 43 -3.37 0.13 -22.01
CA GLY A 43 -4.45 0.99 -21.53
C GLY A 43 -5.08 0.60 -20.18
N THR A 44 -4.52 -0.41 -19.48
CA THR A 44 -5.03 -0.83 -18.17
C THR A 44 -4.57 0.14 -17.08
N LYS A 45 -5.51 0.67 -16.30
CA LYS A 45 -5.24 1.56 -15.17
C LYS A 45 -6.04 1.20 -13.92
N MET A 46 -5.53 1.54 -12.75
CA MET A 46 -6.20 1.44 -11.46
C MET A 46 -6.27 2.82 -10.82
N GLN A 47 -7.45 3.26 -10.40
CA GLN A 47 -7.59 4.46 -9.58
C GLN A 47 -7.80 4.03 -8.14
N LEU A 48 -6.88 4.41 -7.26
CA LEU A 48 -6.88 4.02 -5.85
C LEU A 48 -7.04 5.25 -4.96
N GLN A 49 -7.76 5.07 -3.86
CA GLN A 49 -7.88 6.01 -2.77
C GLN A 49 -7.58 5.29 -1.46
N GLN A 50 -6.63 5.83 -0.70
CA GLN A 50 -6.24 5.30 0.59
C GLN A 50 -6.85 6.14 1.72
N SER A 51 -7.39 5.48 2.73
CA SER A 51 -7.81 6.06 4.00
C SER A 51 -7.27 5.19 5.14
N ASN A 52 -6.30 5.73 5.90
CA ASN A 52 -5.51 4.96 6.85
C ASN A 52 -4.85 3.74 6.16
N THR A 53 -5.14 2.53 6.64
CA THR A 53 -4.68 1.27 6.03
C THR A 53 -5.61 0.78 4.93
N GLN A 54 -6.81 1.33 4.79
CA GLN A 54 -7.78 0.85 3.80
C GLN A 54 -7.50 1.47 2.43
N VAL A 55 -7.61 0.64 1.39
CA VAL A 55 -7.51 1.07 -0.01
C VAL A 55 -8.79 0.68 -0.72
N ILE A 56 -9.39 1.62 -1.46
CA ILE A 56 -10.54 1.39 -2.32
C ILE A 56 -10.28 1.98 -3.70
N GLY A 57 -10.97 1.51 -4.73
CA GLY A 57 -10.73 2.00 -6.08
C GLY A 57 -11.49 1.25 -7.16
N TYR A 58 -11.09 1.50 -8.40
CA TYR A 58 -11.59 0.83 -9.58
C TYR A 58 -10.46 0.52 -10.56
N ALA A 59 -10.56 -0.63 -11.21
CA ALA A 59 -9.69 -0.98 -12.34
C ALA A 59 -10.42 -0.69 -13.65
N TYR A 60 -9.68 -0.20 -14.64
CA TYR A 60 -10.18 0.12 -15.97
C TYR A 60 -9.29 -0.51 -17.03
N VAL A 61 -9.90 -1.01 -18.10
CA VAL A 61 -9.22 -1.45 -19.33
C VAL A 61 -9.86 -0.67 -20.46
N ASP A 62 -9.04 0.03 -21.25
CA ASP A 62 -9.50 0.87 -22.37
C ASP A 62 -10.63 1.85 -21.98
N GLY A 63 -10.56 2.39 -20.76
CA GLY A 63 -11.56 3.33 -20.21
C GLY A 63 -12.83 2.69 -19.65
N GLN A 64 -13.03 1.38 -19.83
CA GLN A 64 -14.18 0.64 -19.27
C GLN A 64 -13.84 0.07 -17.89
N SER A 65 -14.71 0.29 -16.91
CA SER A 65 -14.55 -0.26 -15.56
C SER A 65 -14.64 -1.78 -15.57
N GLN A 66 -13.64 -2.43 -15.00
CA GLN A 66 -13.57 -3.90 -14.89
C GLN A 66 -14.09 -4.40 -13.54
N GLY A 67 -14.11 -3.55 -12.53
CA GLY A 67 -14.54 -3.93 -11.19
C GLY A 67 -14.01 -3.00 -10.10
N GLN A 68 -14.52 -3.22 -8.90
CA GLN A 68 -14.07 -2.52 -7.70
C GLN A 68 -12.76 -3.15 -7.21
N VAL A 69 -11.82 -2.32 -6.81
CA VAL A 69 -10.62 -2.72 -6.09
C VAL A 69 -10.80 -2.39 -4.62
N VAL A 70 -10.57 -3.37 -3.74
CA VAL A 70 -10.55 -3.15 -2.29
C VAL A 70 -9.31 -3.78 -1.70
N GLY A 71 -8.73 -3.19 -0.67
CA GLY A 71 -7.47 -3.65 -0.15
C GLY A 71 -7.07 -3.05 1.18
N GLN A 72 -5.87 -3.44 1.61
CA GLN A 72 -5.22 -2.96 2.81
C GLN A 72 -3.74 -2.72 2.54
N ILE A 73 -3.17 -1.71 3.19
CA ILE A 73 -1.74 -1.44 3.23
C ILE A 73 -1.23 -1.49 4.67
N ASN A 74 -0.07 -2.13 4.86
CA ASN A 74 0.64 -2.23 6.12
C ASN A 74 2.12 -1.93 5.89
N GLY A 75 2.54 -0.69 6.18
CA GLY A 75 3.85 -0.17 5.80
C GLY A 75 4.00 -0.10 4.28
N SER A 76 4.99 -0.78 3.73
CA SER A 76 5.19 -0.92 2.28
C SER A 76 4.40 -2.06 1.65
N ASN A 77 3.88 -3.01 2.46
CA ASN A 77 3.18 -4.18 1.94
C ASN A 77 1.71 -3.84 1.64
N ILE A 78 1.20 -4.30 0.50
CA ILE A 78 -0.17 -4.06 0.06
C ILE A 78 -0.84 -5.34 -0.41
N THR A 79 -2.11 -5.48 -0.07
CA THR A 79 -3.01 -6.51 -0.59
C THR A 79 -4.20 -5.85 -1.25
N LEU A 80 -4.47 -6.18 -2.52
CA LEU A 80 -5.60 -5.69 -3.30
C LEU A 80 -6.45 -6.87 -3.78
N GLN A 81 -7.76 -6.69 -3.82
CA GLN A 81 -8.72 -7.63 -4.38
C GLN A 81 -9.49 -6.94 -5.49
N LEU A 82 -9.42 -7.49 -6.69
CA LEU A 82 -10.29 -7.07 -7.80
C LEU A 82 -11.59 -7.87 -7.73
N ARG A 83 -12.70 -7.17 -7.52
CA ARG A 83 -14.05 -7.73 -7.46
C ARG A 83 -14.81 -7.30 -8.71
N SER A 84 -15.08 -8.26 -9.59
CA SER A 84 -15.90 -8.08 -10.79
C SER A 84 -17.16 -8.92 -10.68
N SER A 85 -18.25 -8.47 -11.27
CA SER A 85 -19.52 -9.20 -11.29
C SER A 85 -19.47 -10.47 -12.13
N TYR A 86 -18.48 -10.59 -13.02
CA TYR A 86 -18.40 -11.64 -14.05
C TYR A 86 -17.18 -12.57 -13.91
N SER A 87 -16.32 -12.33 -12.92
CA SER A 87 -15.06 -13.06 -12.73
C SER A 87 -14.85 -13.36 -11.24
N PRO A 88 -14.19 -14.49 -10.89
CA PRO A 88 -13.77 -14.73 -9.52
C PRO A 88 -12.95 -13.56 -8.98
N VAL A 89 -13.02 -13.36 -7.66
CA VAL A 89 -12.21 -12.36 -6.97
C VAL A 89 -10.74 -12.74 -7.11
N ILE A 90 -9.93 -11.83 -7.67
CA ILE A 90 -8.49 -12.03 -7.81
C ILE A 90 -7.80 -11.23 -6.71
N THR A 91 -6.99 -11.92 -5.90
CA THR A 91 -6.16 -11.28 -4.87
C THR A 91 -4.76 -11.05 -5.40
N TYR A 92 -4.25 -9.85 -5.19
CA TYR A 92 -2.90 -9.40 -5.49
C TYR A 92 -2.20 -9.00 -4.18
N THR A 93 -0.97 -9.44 -3.98
CA THR A 93 -0.13 -9.06 -2.85
C THR A 93 1.19 -8.49 -3.35
N GLY A 94 1.77 -7.56 -2.62
CA GLY A 94 3.00 -6.95 -3.09
C GLY A 94 3.53 -5.83 -2.22
N ALA A 95 4.39 -5.01 -2.81
CA ALA A 95 5.03 -3.90 -2.14
C ALA A 95 4.98 -2.62 -2.96
N VAL A 96 4.78 -1.50 -2.26
CA VAL A 96 4.93 -0.14 -2.79
C VAL A 96 6.40 0.27 -2.63
N SER A 97 6.96 0.89 -3.67
CA SER A 97 8.32 1.41 -3.62
C SER A 97 8.43 2.56 -2.61
N SER A 98 9.64 2.78 -2.09
CA SER A 98 9.92 3.80 -1.09
C SER A 98 9.63 5.23 -1.56
N ASP A 99 9.67 5.47 -2.87
CA ASP A 99 9.30 6.75 -3.49
C ASP A 99 7.79 6.92 -3.72
N GLY A 100 6.99 5.88 -3.48
CA GLY A 100 5.54 5.89 -3.66
C GLY A 100 5.07 5.94 -5.13
N ASN A 101 5.97 5.80 -6.09
CA ASN A 101 5.67 5.97 -7.52
C ASN A 101 5.52 4.64 -8.28
N SER A 102 5.92 3.52 -7.68
CA SER A 102 5.78 2.20 -8.28
C SER A 102 5.29 1.16 -7.27
N MET A 103 4.73 0.08 -7.79
CA MET A 103 4.28 -1.05 -6.98
C MET A 103 4.49 -2.33 -7.78
N GLN A 104 4.97 -3.37 -7.10
CA GLN A 104 5.06 -4.71 -7.67
C GLN A 104 4.04 -5.59 -6.98
N LEU A 105 3.10 -6.12 -7.76
CA LEU A 105 2.03 -6.98 -7.29
C LEU A 105 2.18 -8.38 -7.88
N THR A 106 1.85 -9.40 -7.10
CA THR A 106 1.77 -10.80 -7.53
C THR A 106 0.34 -11.27 -7.28
N ALA A 107 -0.32 -11.75 -8.33
CA ALA A 107 -1.62 -12.39 -8.24
C ALA A 107 -1.50 -13.76 -7.56
N GLN A 108 -2.61 -14.26 -7.02
CA GLN A 108 -2.67 -15.58 -6.39
C GLN A 108 -2.26 -16.73 -7.33
N ASP A 109 -2.39 -16.57 -8.64
CA ASP A 109 -1.95 -17.53 -9.67
C ASP A 109 -0.46 -17.39 -10.06
N GLY A 110 0.27 -16.49 -9.41
CA GLY A 110 1.69 -16.23 -9.65
C GLY A 110 1.98 -15.15 -10.70
N LYS A 111 0.96 -14.60 -11.37
CA LYS A 111 1.16 -13.53 -12.35
C LYS A 111 1.65 -12.25 -11.69
N GLN A 112 2.75 -11.68 -12.19
CA GLN A 112 3.29 -10.42 -11.69
C GLN A 112 2.77 -9.22 -12.49
N LEU A 113 2.52 -8.12 -11.79
CA LEU A 113 2.13 -6.83 -12.34
C LEU A 113 3.03 -5.74 -11.77
N THR A 114 3.46 -4.84 -12.64
CA THR A 114 4.15 -3.62 -12.23
C THR A 114 3.21 -2.44 -12.45
N LEU A 115 3.04 -1.62 -11.43
CA LEU A 115 2.19 -0.44 -11.48
C LEU A 115 3.05 0.81 -11.36
N PHE A 116 2.71 1.82 -12.15
CA PHE A 116 3.36 3.14 -12.12
C PHE A 116 2.33 4.23 -11.86
N LYS A 117 2.58 5.06 -10.86
CA LYS A 117 1.70 6.16 -10.51
C LYS A 117 1.80 7.27 -11.57
N THR A 118 0.67 7.80 -12.00
CA THR A 118 0.65 9.02 -12.81
C THR A 118 0.75 10.22 -11.87
N GLY A 119 1.61 11.17 -12.21
CA GLY A 119 1.84 12.40 -11.43
C GLY A 119 0.59 13.21 -11.15
#